data_AF-A0A7W3P8F5-F1
#
_entry.id   AF-A0A7W3P8F5-F1
#
_cell.length_a   1.000
_cell.length_b   1.000
_cell.length_c   1.000
_cell.angle_alpha   90.00
_cell.angle_beta   90.00
_cell.angle_gamma   90.00
#
_symmetry.space_group_name_H-M   'P 1'
#
loop_
_entity.id
_entity.type
_entity.pdbx_description
1 polymer ?
#
loop_
_entity_poly.entity_id
_entity_poly.type
_entity_poly.pdbx_seq_one_letter_code
_entity_poly.pdbx_strand_id
1 'polypeptide(L)'
;MSARLSGQRVVLHVGLPKTGTTHLQGLLVDHRDVLREAGVLYPFLRPGAMFHGAVEVRGSHAKFGLTAEQVAGTWQALCDRARDFPGTTVISHEVLAGATPEEIAQALAPLAGLEVHVVVTARDLGRQATAHWQEEVKLGDTRSFADFERDQFRADTAPGDPARPHFWHAQDAADALARWSTAVPPERVHLVVCPAPGDRRTALWERFADAAGIDAALVEADTPDRANASLGTLQIAHLRQLNAALDGRLEAGVYHRIVKKQYAEGVLARQPGERPRTPAPLGDVLAPATARVLDRVRAAGHPVHGDLADLEPVLAGPGEPHPDEVDAAALAALDAAGVAERLVAEARRDTPPRKRLGRVGARLAGLRKAPRRDRPDA
;
A
#
# COMPACT_ATOMS: atom_id res chain seq x y z
N MET A 1 17.63 22.28 -34.18
CA MET A 1 17.68 22.20 -32.70
C MET A 1 17.64 20.74 -32.32
N SER A 2 18.71 20.31 -31.64
CA SER A 2 19.00 19.04 -30.95
C SER A 2 18.06 17.85 -31.12
N ALA A 3 18.64 16.75 -31.61
CA ALA A 3 18.06 15.42 -31.63
C ALA A 3 17.68 14.96 -30.22
N ARG A 4 16.39 14.73 -29.97
CA ARG A 4 15.96 13.88 -28.85
C ARG A 4 16.20 12.45 -29.29
N LEU A 5 17.05 11.72 -28.59
CA LEU A 5 17.04 10.27 -28.60
C LEU A 5 15.62 9.87 -28.15
N SER A 6 14.72 9.53 -29.07
CA SER A 6 13.36 9.07 -28.75
C SER A 6 13.42 7.62 -28.27
N GLY A 7 14.21 7.39 -27.22
CA GLY A 7 14.34 6.10 -26.56
C GLY A 7 13.06 5.75 -25.83
N GLN A 8 12.76 4.46 -25.79
CA GLN A 8 11.64 3.94 -25.02
C GLN A 8 11.96 4.12 -23.53
N ARG A 9 11.07 4.82 -22.84
CA ARG A 9 11.22 5.19 -21.43
C ARG A 9 10.27 4.37 -20.58
N VAL A 10 10.70 3.92 -19.41
CA VAL A 10 9.85 3.21 -18.44
C VAL A 10 9.86 3.96 -17.12
N VAL A 11 8.67 4.25 -16.61
CA VAL A 11 8.47 4.85 -15.29
C VAL A 11 7.91 3.77 -14.37
N LEU A 12 8.72 3.33 -13.42
CA LEU A 12 8.33 2.43 -12.35
C LEU A 12 7.81 3.26 -11.18
N HIS A 13 6.49 3.34 -11.00
CA HIS A 13 5.89 3.96 -9.83
C HIS A 13 5.72 2.92 -8.71
N VAL A 14 6.59 2.99 -7.71
CA VAL A 14 6.82 1.88 -6.78
C VAL A 14 6.12 2.03 -5.43
N GLY A 15 5.32 3.06 -5.22
CA GLY A 15 4.70 3.34 -3.92
C GLY A 15 5.20 4.66 -3.36
N LEU A 16 5.12 4.92 -2.06
CA LEU A 16 4.86 3.96 -0.97
C LEU A 16 3.38 3.55 -0.81
N PRO A 17 3.06 2.55 0.01
CA PRO A 17 1.67 2.31 0.40
C PRO A 17 1.06 3.51 1.11
N LYS A 18 -0.22 3.82 0.88
CA LYS A 18 -0.97 4.92 1.55
C LYS A 18 -0.54 6.34 1.19
N THR A 19 0.20 6.51 0.09
CA THR A 19 0.63 7.80 -0.47
C THR A 19 -0.10 8.15 -1.78
N GLY A 20 -1.39 7.79 -1.89
CA GLY A 20 -2.22 8.15 -3.04
C GLY A 20 -2.02 7.28 -4.30
N THR A 21 -1.35 6.13 -4.17
CA THR A 21 -1.10 5.22 -5.30
C THR A 21 -2.37 4.74 -5.99
N THR A 22 -3.41 4.42 -5.22
CA THR A 22 -4.71 4.02 -5.76
C THR A 22 -5.37 5.12 -6.58
N HIS A 23 -5.24 6.39 -6.17
CA HIS A 23 -5.73 7.53 -6.92
C HIS A 23 -4.98 7.67 -8.26
N LEU A 24 -3.64 7.68 -8.22
CA LEU A 24 -2.80 7.76 -9.42
C LEU A 24 -3.03 6.60 -10.39
N GLN A 25 -3.08 5.37 -9.88
CA GLN A 25 -3.40 4.19 -10.69
C GLN A 25 -4.81 4.27 -11.28
N GLY A 26 -5.79 4.77 -10.52
CA GLY A 26 -7.14 5.02 -11.02
C GLY A 26 -7.16 5.98 -12.20
N LEU A 27 -6.48 7.13 -12.09
CA LEU A 27 -6.36 8.11 -13.18
C LEU A 27 -5.71 7.50 -14.42
N LEU A 28 -4.60 6.76 -14.24
CA LEU A 28 -3.91 6.07 -15.32
C LEU A 28 -4.80 5.03 -16.02
N VAL A 29 -5.59 4.28 -15.25
CA VAL A 29 -6.57 3.29 -15.77
C VAL A 29 -7.69 3.96 -16.55
N ASP A 30 -8.24 5.05 -16.03
CA ASP A 30 -9.41 5.73 -16.58
C ASP A 30 -9.08 6.49 -17.87
N HIS A 31 -7.83 6.96 -18.02
CA HIS A 31 -7.38 7.75 -19.16
C HIS A 31 -6.41 6.99 -20.11
N ARG A 32 -6.42 5.66 -20.05
CA ARG A 32 -5.50 4.80 -20.84
C ARG A 32 -5.45 5.15 -22.33
N ASP A 33 -6.60 5.39 -22.94
CA ASP A 33 -6.68 5.61 -24.38
C ASP A 33 -6.10 6.97 -24.77
N VAL A 34 -6.48 8.04 -24.05
CA VAL A 34 -5.94 9.40 -24.26
C VAL A 34 -4.42 9.44 -24.01
N LEU A 35 -3.96 8.79 -22.93
CA LEU A 35 -2.53 8.68 -22.64
C LEU A 35 -1.79 7.96 -23.77
N ARG A 36 -2.37 6.87 -24.30
CA ARG A 36 -1.75 6.09 -25.39
C ARG A 36 -1.62 6.90 -26.67
N GLU A 37 -2.64 7.67 -27.03
CA GLU A 37 -2.61 8.59 -28.18
C GLU A 37 -1.51 9.65 -28.04
N ALA A 38 -1.23 10.08 -26.81
CA ALA A 38 -0.15 11.02 -26.48
C ALA A 38 1.23 10.35 -26.30
N GLY A 39 1.39 9.06 -26.61
CA GLY A 39 2.67 8.37 -26.50
C GLY A 39 3.02 7.90 -25.08
N VAL A 40 2.01 7.68 -24.22
CA VAL A 40 2.15 7.14 -22.86
C VAL A 40 1.34 5.85 -22.71
N LEU A 41 2.00 4.73 -22.45
CA LEU A 41 1.36 3.44 -22.22
C LEU A 41 1.21 3.17 -20.72
N TYR A 42 -0.03 2.92 -20.27
CA TYR A 42 -0.29 2.21 -19.03
C TYR A 42 -0.78 0.78 -19.37
N PRO A 43 0.09 -0.24 -19.29
CA PRO A 43 -0.16 -1.53 -19.93
C PRO A 43 -1.29 -2.31 -19.23
N PHE A 44 -2.13 -2.95 -20.05
CA PHE A 44 -3.18 -3.85 -19.58
C PHE A 44 -2.95 -5.27 -20.12
N LEU A 45 -2.85 -6.24 -19.22
CA LEU A 45 -2.80 -7.67 -19.54
C LEU A 45 -4.09 -8.37 -19.12
N ARG A 46 -4.47 -8.19 -17.85
CA ARG A 46 -5.68 -8.71 -17.20
C ARG A 46 -5.91 -7.90 -15.92
N PRO A 47 -7.12 -7.95 -15.32
CA PRO A 47 -7.34 -7.38 -14.00
C PRO A 47 -6.31 -7.91 -12.99
N GLY A 48 -5.72 -7.02 -12.19
CA GLY A 48 -4.71 -7.37 -11.18
C GLY A 48 -3.30 -7.65 -11.71
N ALA A 49 -3.03 -7.51 -13.01
CA ALA A 49 -1.70 -7.79 -13.57
C ALA A 49 -0.56 -6.97 -12.93
N MET A 50 -0.78 -5.69 -12.65
CA MET A 50 0.20 -4.83 -11.97
C MET A 50 0.56 -5.36 -10.58
N PHE A 51 -0.46 -5.76 -9.81
CA PHE A 51 -0.30 -6.38 -8.51
C PHE A 51 0.46 -7.70 -8.60
N HIS A 52 0.04 -8.61 -9.49
CA HIS A 52 0.69 -9.92 -9.66
C HIS A 52 2.14 -9.79 -10.12
N GLY A 53 2.45 -8.88 -11.04
CA GLY A 53 3.82 -8.62 -11.47
C GLY A 53 4.69 -8.10 -10.33
N ALA A 54 4.19 -7.17 -9.52
CA ALA A 54 4.91 -6.70 -8.35
C ALA A 54 5.10 -7.79 -7.29
N VAL A 55 4.10 -8.63 -7.06
CA VAL A 55 4.18 -9.79 -6.15
C VAL A 55 5.20 -10.82 -6.63
N GLU A 56 5.24 -11.07 -7.95
CA GLU A 56 6.22 -11.94 -8.60
C GLU A 56 7.65 -11.45 -8.37
N VAL A 57 7.93 -10.17 -8.67
CA VAL A 57 9.24 -9.53 -8.42
C VAL A 57 9.68 -9.70 -6.97
N ARG A 58 8.73 -9.56 -6.03
CA ARG A 58 8.98 -9.63 -4.58
C ARG A 58 9.00 -11.04 -4.00
N GLY A 59 8.82 -12.09 -4.82
CA GLY A 59 8.67 -13.47 -4.35
C GLY A 59 7.59 -13.64 -3.27
N SER A 60 6.58 -12.77 -3.24
CA SER A 60 5.73 -12.57 -2.05
C SER A 60 4.34 -13.21 -2.17
N HIS A 61 4.13 -14.10 -3.14
CA HIS A 61 2.83 -14.67 -3.48
C HIS A 61 2.12 -15.30 -2.27
N ALA A 62 2.84 -16.00 -1.39
CA ALA A 62 2.28 -16.65 -0.21
C ALA A 62 1.69 -15.64 0.79
N LYS A 63 2.29 -14.45 0.93
CA LYS A 63 1.79 -13.36 1.80
C LYS A 63 0.39 -12.89 1.36
N PHE A 64 0.10 -13.01 0.07
CA PHE A 64 -1.16 -12.56 -0.53
C PHE A 64 -2.13 -13.71 -0.83
N GLY A 65 -1.85 -14.93 -0.36
CA GLY A 65 -2.69 -16.10 -0.63
C GLY A 65 -2.69 -16.51 -2.11
N LEU A 66 -1.62 -16.18 -2.84
CA LEU A 66 -1.43 -16.54 -4.24
C LEU A 66 -0.42 -17.70 -4.38
N THR A 67 -0.59 -18.51 -5.43
CA THR A 67 0.39 -19.51 -5.84
C THR A 67 1.42 -18.91 -6.79
N ALA A 68 2.59 -19.55 -6.90
CA ALA A 68 3.62 -19.12 -7.83
C ALA A 68 3.09 -19.13 -9.29
N GLU A 69 2.29 -20.12 -9.66
CA GLU A 69 1.71 -20.24 -11.01
C GLU A 69 0.74 -19.10 -11.34
N GLN A 70 0.05 -18.51 -10.35
CA GLN A 70 -0.89 -17.41 -10.59
C GLN A 70 -0.18 -16.10 -10.98
N VAL A 71 1.06 -15.92 -10.52
CA VAL A 71 1.84 -14.71 -10.75
C VAL A 71 2.90 -14.89 -11.84
N ALA A 72 3.38 -16.12 -12.07
CA ALA A 72 4.47 -16.42 -12.99
C ALA A 72 4.30 -15.80 -14.39
N GLY A 73 5.38 -15.18 -14.88
CA GLY A 73 5.48 -14.54 -16.20
C GLY A 73 4.74 -13.21 -16.31
N THR A 74 4.13 -12.71 -15.24
CA THR A 74 3.33 -11.46 -15.31
C THR A 74 4.24 -10.24 -15.42
N TRP A 75 5.33 -10.19 -14.67
CA TRP A 75 6.30 -9.11 -14.73
C TRP A 75 6.96 -9.03 -16.11
N GLN A 76 7.40 -10.18 -16.65
CA GLN A 76 7.97 -10.25 -17.99
C GLN A 76 6.98 -9.72 -19.04
N ALA A 77 5.72 -10.16 -19.01
CA ALA A 77 4.70 -9.71 -19.95
C ALA A 77 4.41 -8.19 -19.85
N LEU A 78 4.53 -7.58 -18.67
CA LEU A 78 4.43 -6.11 -18.53
C LEU A 78 5.64 -5.41 -19.15
N CYS A 79 6.84 -5.95 -18.96
CA CYS A 79 8.08 -5.42 -19.54
C CYS A 79 8.11 -5.56 -21.06
N ASP A 80 7.59 -6.66 -21.61
CA ASP A 80 7.47 -6.85 -23.06
C ASP A 80 6.57 -5.77 -23.69
N ARG A 81 5.45 -5.43 -23.03
CA ARG A 81 4.61 -4.30 -23.47
C ARG A 81 5.34 -2.96 -23.45
N ALA A 82 6.25 -2.77 -22.50
CA ALA A 82 7.09 -1.57 -22.47
C ALA A 82 8.11 -1.55 -23.63
N ARG A 83 8.70 -2.70 -23.96
CA ARG A 83 9.61 -2.87 -25.09
C ARG A 83 8.96 -2.77 -26.46
N ASP A 84 7.67 -3.06 -26.57
CA ASP A 84 6.95 -2.97 -27.84
C ASP A 84 6.40 -1.56 -28.10
N PHE A 85 6.46 -0.66 -27.12
CA PHE A 85 5.83 0.66 -27.19
C PHE A 85 6.86 1.77 -27.46
N PRO A 86 6.77 2.51 -28.58
CA PRO A 86 7.66 3.61 -28.90
C PRO A 86 7.24 4.90 -28.15
N GLY A 87 7.47 4.93 -26.84
CA GLY A 87 7.10 6.07 -25.98
C GLY A 87 7.43 5.83 -24.51
N THR A 88 6.67 6.46 -23.62
CA THR A 88 6.79 6.26 -22.17
C THR A 88 5.84 5.17 -21.70
N THR A 89 6.31 4.18 -20.96
CA THR A 89 5.46 3.17 -20.31
C THR A 89 5.47 3.37 -18.80
N VAL A 90 4.30 3.46 -18.17
CA VAL A 90 4.15 3.56 -16.72
C VAL A 90 3.74 2.21 -16.16
N ILE A 91 4.56 1.60 -15.30
CA ILE A 91 4.22 0.40 -14.54
C ILE A 91 4.11 0.82 -13.07
N SER A 92 2.97 0.56 -12.43
CA SER A 92 2.69 1.11 -11.10
C SER A 92 2.12 0.08 -10.14
N HIS A 93 2.81 -0.16 -9.03
CA HIS A 93 2.28 -0.86 -7.87
C HIS A 93 3.17 -0.69 -6.63
N GLU A 94 2.57 -0.37 -5.47
CA GLU A 94 3.31 -0.05 -4.24
C GLU A 94 4.05 -1.22 -3.59
N VAL A 95 3.74 -2.46 -3.99
CA VAL A 95 4.46 -3.66 -3.52
C VAL A 95 5.94 -3.63 -3.92
N LEU A 96 6.27 -2.90 -5.00
CA LEU A 96 7.64 -2.71 -5.48
C LEU A 96 8.49 -1.85 -4.53
N ALA A 97 7.89 -0.99 -3.68
CA ALA A 97 8.63 -0.16 -2.72
C ALA A 97 9.50 -1.00 -1.78
N GLY A 98 9.04 -2.20 -1.44
CA GLY A 98 9.75 -3.08 -0.54
C GLY A 98 10.81 -3.96 -1.22
N ALA A 99 11.10 -3.79 -2.50
CA ALA A 99 12.06 -4.64 -3.23
C ALA A 99 13.48 -4.58 -2.64
N THR A 100 14.11 -5.74 -2.40
CA THR A 100 15.53 -5.80 -2.04
C THR A 100 16.42 -5.43 -3.24
N PRO A 101 17.71 -5.10 -3.05
CA PRO A 101 18.62 -4.85 -4.18
C PRO A 101 18.64 -5.98 -5.23
N GLU A 102 18.54 -7.24 -4.80
CA GLU A 102 18.48 -8.40 -5.69
C GLU A 102 17.16 -8.44 -6.47
N GLU A 103 16.03 -8.20 -5.80
CA GLU A 103 14.71 -8.13 -6.45
C GLU A 103 14.63 -6.95 -7.42
N ILE A 104 15.27 -5.82 -7.10
CA ILE A 104 15.38 -4.65 -7.99
C ILE A 104 16.17 -5.01 -9.25
N ALA A 105 17.32 -5.68 -9.10
CA ALA A 105 18.10 -6.14 -10.24
C ALA A 105 17.28 -7.10 -11.14
N GLN A 106 16.50 -8.01 -10.54
CA GLN A 106 15.58 -8.89 -11.28
C GLN A 106 14.45 -8.12 -11.97
N ALA A 107 13.89 -7.10 -11.32
CA ALA A 107 12.85 -6.26 -11.90
C ALA A 107 13.35 -5.48 -13.12
N LEU A 108 14.62 -5.03 -13.10
CA LEU A 108 15.24 -4.22 -14.15
C LEU A 108 15.86 -5.04 -15.29
N ALA A 109 16.24 -6.30 -15.06
CA ALA A 109 16.80 -7.18 -16.09
C ALA A 109 15.95 -7.24 -17.39
N PRO A 110 14.62 -7.42 -17.35
CA PRO A 110 13.77 -7.39 -18.55
C PRO A 110 13.54 -5.97 -19.10
N LEU A 111 14.15 -4.93 -18.53
CA LEU A 111 14.13 -3.56 -19.03
C LEU A 111 15.51 -3.08 -19.48
N ALA A 112 16.52 -3.96 -19.49
CA ALA A 112 17.87 -3.65 -19.96
C ALA A 112 17.84 -3.01 -21.36
N GLY A 113 18.57 -1.91 -21.51
CA GLY A 113 18.62 -1.09 -22.73
C GLY A 113 17.56 0.01 -22.81
N LEU A 114 16.57 0.03 -21.92
CA LEU A 114 15.57 1.10 -21.83
C LEU A 114 16.00 2.17 -20.82
N GLU A 115 15.51 3.39 -20.99
CA GLU A 115 15.66 4.45 -20.00
C GLU A 115 14.63 4.27 -18.88
N VAL A 116 15.08 3.81 -17.70
CA VAL A 116 14.20 3.56 -16.56
C VAL A 116 14.27 4.71 -15.54
N HIS A 117 13.12 5.22 -15.16
CA HIS A 117 12.91 6.12 -14.03
C HIS A 117 12.11 5.40 -12.95
N VAL A 118 12.39 5.73 -11.70
CA VAL A 118 11.65 5.23 -10.53
C VAL A 118 10.97 6.41 -9.86
N VAL A 119 9.69 6.26 -9.53
CA VAL A 119 8.92 7.27 -8.79
C VAL A 119 8.50 6.68 -7.46
N VAL A 120 8.93 7.32 -6.38
CA VAL A 120 8.50 7.07 -5.00
C VAL A 120 7.61 8.24 -4.57
N THR A 121 6.35 7.99 -4.31
CA THR A 121 5.42 8.89 -3.62
C THR A 121 5.59 8.78 -2.11
N ALA A 122 5.55 9.92 -1.42
CA ALA A 122 5.62 10.01 0.04
C ALA A 122 4.51 10.91 0.59
N ARG A 123 4.03 10.62 1.81
CA ARG A 123 3.02 11.41 2.53
C ARG A 123 3.54 11.66 3.94
N ASP A 124 3.02 12.68 4.64
CA ASP A 124 3.36 12.87 6.04
C ASP A 124 3.03 11.63 6.89
N LEU A 125 3.89 11.34 7.87
CA LEU A 125 3.73 10.17 8.72
C LEU A 125 2.48 10.23 9.60
N GLY A 126 1.97 11.44 9.89
CA GLY A 126 0.73 11.64 10.64
C GLY A 126 -0.47 11.00 9.95
N ARG A 127 -0.76 11.38 8.70
CA ARG A 127 -1.85 10.76 7.90
C ARG A 127 -1.57 9.29 7.60
N GLN A 128 -0.30 8.88 7.46
CA GLN A 128 0.05 7.47 7.22
C GLN A 128 -0.18 6.58 8.44
N ALA A 129 0.07 7.06 9.66
CA ALA A 129 -0.10 6.28 10.90
C ALA A 129 -1.55 5.76 11.05
N THR A 130 -2.54 6.65 10.96
CA THR A 130 -3.96 6.26 11.02
C THR A 130 -4.41 5.47 9.80
N ALA A 131 -3.94 5.81 8.59
CA ALA A 131 -4.28 5.07 7.39
C ALA A 131 -3.74 3.63 7.39
N HIS A 132 -2.54 3.43 7.95
CA HIS A 132 -1.92 2.11 8.07
C HIS A 132 -2.64 1.26 9.12
N TRP A 133 -2.88 1.79 10.32
CA TRP A 133 -3.66 1.11 11.35
C TRP A 133 -5.06 0.69 10.84
N GLN A 134 -5.78 1.59 10.16
CA GLN A 134 -7.08 1.25 9.58
C GLN A 134 -7.00 0.13 8.55
N GLU A 135 -5.93 0.07 7.76
CA GLU A 135 -5.75 -1.01 6.79
C GLU A 135 -5.51 -2.35 7.47
N GLU A 136 -4.69 -2.40 8.53
CA GLU A 136 -4.44 -3.62 9.29
C GLU A 136 -5.74 -4.13 9.94
N VAL A 137 -6.57 -3.24 10.49
CA VAL A 137 -7.90 -3.61 11.00
C VAL A 137 -8.80 -4.14 9.89
N LYS A 138 -8.80 -3.55 8.69
CA LYS A 138 -9.53 -4.10 7.53
C LYS A 138 -9.00 -5.45 7.05
N LEU A 139 -7.79 -5.82 7.46
CA LEU A 139 -7.16 -7.11 7.18
C LEU A 139 -7.34 -8.12 8.33
N GLY A 140 -8.10 -7.76 9.37
CA GLY A 140 -8.45 -8.67 10.46
C GLY A 140 -7.82 -8.32 11.80
N ASP A 141 -6.98 -7.28 11.88
CA ASP A 141 -6.40 -6.85 13.16
C ASP A 141 -7.50 -6.35 14.12
N THR A 142 -7.27 -6.56 15.42
CA THR A 142 -8.17 -6.19 16.53
C THR A 142 -7.57 -5.12 17.44
N ARG A 143 -6.27 -4.83 17.31
CA ARG A 143 -5.53 -3.89 18.16
C ARG A 143 -6.14 -2.50 18.16
N SER A 144 -6.14 -1.89 19.35
CA SER A 144 -6.44 -0.47 19.53
C SER A 144 -5.42 0.41 18.84
N PHE A 145 -5.75 1.68 18.59
CA PHE A 145 -4.73 2.60 18.11
C PHE A 145 -3.60 2.74 19.14
N ALA A 146 -3.93 2.77 20.45
CA ALA A 146 -2.93 2.80 21.52
C ALA A 146 -2.00 1.57 21.52
N ASP A 147 -2.56 0.37 21.33
CA ASP A 147 -1.76 -0.86 21.20
C ASP A 147 -0.90 -0.83 19.93
N PHE A 148 -1.47 -0.36 18.83
CA PHE A 148 -0.75 -0.24 17.56
C PHE A 148 0.37 0.79 17.66
N GLU A 149 0.15 1.92 18.33
CA GLU A 149 1.16 2.94 18.62
C GLU A 149 2.33 2.35 19.39
N ARG A 150 2.05 1.64 20.48
CA ARG A 150 3.08 0.95 21.27
C ARG A 150 3.89 -0.02 20.41
N ASP A 151 3.21 -0.89 19.67
CA ASP A 151 3.84 -2.02 18.98
C ASP A 151 4.45 -1.67 17.62
N GLN A 152 4.05 -0.56 17.00
CA GLN A 152 4.50 -0.18 15.66
C GLN A 152 5.27 1.13 15.64
N PHE A 153 4.78 2.18 16.31
CA PHE A 153 5.39 3.51 16.21
C PHE A 153 6.48 3.70 17.25
N ARG A 154 6.18 3.43 18.53
CA ARG A 154 7.13 3.59 19.63
C ARG A 154 8.18 2.47 19.70
N ALA A 155 7.91 1.35 19.04
CA ALA A 155 8.86 0.25 18.88
C ALA A 155 9.80 0.43 17.66
N ASP A 156 9.90 1.64 17.07
CA ASP A 156 10.86 1.88 15.96
C ASP A 156 12.28 1.49 16.38
N THR A 157 12.98 0.88 15.44
CA THR A 157 14.41 0.58 15.56
C THR A 157 15.16 1.21 14.39
N ALA A 158 16.46 0.96 14.27
CA ALA A 158 17.25 1.56 13.20
C ALA A 158 16.79 1.07 11.80
N PRO A 159 16.88 1.91 10.75
CA PRO A 159 16.70 1.45 9.38
C PRO A 159 17.59 0.23 9.06
N GLY A 160 17.02 -0.77 8.37
CA GLY A 160 17.71 -2.01 8.02
C GLY A 160 17.68 -3.11 9.09
N ASP A 161 17.21 -2.82 10.30
CA ASP A 161 17.00 -3.84 11.33
C ASP A 161 15.82 -4.76 10.94
N PRO A 162 16.01 -6.10 10.86
CA PRO A 162 14.91 -7.04 10.57
C PRO A 162 13.80 -7.06 11.63
N ALA A 163 14.09 -6.58 12.85
CA ALA A 163 13.12 -6.47 13.93
C ALA A 163 12.30 -5.17 13.86
N ARG A 164 12.62 -4.26 12.93
CA ARG A 164 11.92 -2.98 12.79
C ARG A 164 10.44 -3.23 12.46
N PRO A 165 9.49 -2.56 13.13
CA PRO A 165 8.08 -2.77 12.87
C PRO A 165 7.67 -2.53 11.41
N HIS A 166 6.63 -3.24 10.96
CA HIS A 166 6.17 -3.22 9.57
C HIS A 166 5.82 -1.82 9.08
N PHE A 167 5.22 -0.97 9.94
CA PHE A 167 4.93 0.43 9.61
C PHE A 167 6.18 1.13 9.05
N TRP A 168 7.29 1.06 9.75
CA TRP A 168 8.49 1.78 9.33
C TRP A 168 9.14 1.20 8.08
N HIS A 169 9.15 -0.13 7.93
CA HIS A 169 9.59 -0.76 6.68
C HIS A 169 8.73 -0.34 5.49
N ALA A 170 7.43 -0.11 5.70
CA ALA A 170 6.50 0.26 4.64
C ALA A 170 6.54 1.76 4.30
N GLN A 171 6.83 2.63 5.27
CA GLN A 171 6.69 4.09 5.14
C GLN A 171 8.01 4.88 5.00
N ASP A 172 9.19 4.24 5.09
CA ASP A 172 10.49 4.91 4.98
C ASP A 172 10.85 5.23 3.52
N ALA A 173 10.44 6.43 3.05
CA ALA A 173 10.69 6.87 1.68
C ALA A 173 12.18 7.00 1.35
N ALA A 174 13.00 7.44 2.32
CA ALA A 174 14.44 7.54 2.12
C ALA A 174 15.10 6.17 1.94
N ASP A 175 14.61 5.14 2.63
CA ASP A 175 15.06 3.75 2.42
C ASP A 175 14.67 3.21 1.04
N ALA A 176 13.42 3.42 0.62
CA ALA A 176 12.98 3.01 -0.72
C ALA A 176 13.80 3.71 -1.82
N LEU A 177 13.99 5.03 -1.72
CA LEU A 177 14.83 5.80 -2.66
C LEU A 177 16.26 5.24 -2.70
N ALA A 178 16.88 5.00 -1.55
CA ALA A 178 18.23 4.47 -1.46
C ALA A 178 18.37 3.08 -2.10
N ARG A 179 17.41 2.18 -1.87
CA ARG A 179 17.41 0.83 -2.47
C ARG A 179 17.27 0.87 -3.99
N TRP A 180 16.35 1.67 -4.51
CA TRP A 180 16.21 1.81 -5.97
C TRP A 180 17.43 2.49 -6.61
N SER A 181 18.13 3.33 -5.85
CA SER A 181 19.36 3.99 -6.30
C SER A 181 20.58 3.07 -6.39
N THR A 182 20.50 1.81 -5.94
CA THR A 182 21.59 0.84 -6.13
C THR A 182 21.72 0.39 -7.58
N ALA A 183 20.66 0.54 -8.39
CA ALA A 183 20.61 0.08 -9.78
C ALA A 183 20.13 1.16 -10.77
N VAL A 184 19.47 2.21 -10.29
CA VAL A 184 19.01 3.36 -11.10
C VAL A 184 19.75 4.60 -10.63
N PRO A 185 20.32 5.43 -11.53
CA PRO A 185 21.07 6.61 -11.10
C PRO A 185 20.15 7.61 -10.37
N PRO A 186 20.62 8.30 -9.31
CA PRO A 186 19.79 9.14 -8.44
C PRO A 186 18.96 10.20 -9.16
N GLU A 187 19.45 10.76 -10.27
CA GLU A 187 18.75 11.74 -11.11
C GLU A 187 17.52 11.16 -11.84
N ARG A 188 17.36 9.84 -11.86
CA ARG A 188 16.20 9.12 -12.39
C ARG A 188 15.36 8.44 -11.30
N VAL A 189 15.66 8.69 -10.03
CA VAL A 189 14.89 8.20 -8.88
C VAL A 189 14.22 9.40 -8.22
N HIS A 190 12.93 9.56 -8.46
CA HIS A 190 12.14 10.74 -8.12
C HIS A 190 11.35 10.55 -6.83
N LEU A 191 11.29 11.59 -6.00
CA LEU A 191 10.37 11.70 -4.89
C LEU A 191 9.18 12.60 -5.28
N VAL A 192 7.97 12.06 -5.21
CA VAL A 192 6.72 12.82 -5.38
C VAL A 192 6.07 13.00 -4.01
N VAL A 193 5.95 14.25 -3.56
CA VAL A 193 5.36 14.54 -2.25
C VAL A 193 3.85 14.68 -2.38
N CYS A 194 3.10 13.95 -1.56
CA CYS A 194 1.65 14.11 -1.46
C CYS A 194 1.32 15.50 -0.92
N PRO A 195 0.32 16.18 -1.48
CA PRO A 195 -0.04 17.52 -1.02
C PRO A 195 -0.53 17.55 0.42
N ALA A 196 -0.36 18.70 1.07
CA ALA A 196 -0.92 19.00 2.38
C ALA A 196 -2.46 18.88 2.38
N PRO A 197 -3.09 18.62 3.54
CA PRO A 197 -4.55 18.68 3.64
C PRO A 197 -5.11 20.03 3.16
N GLY A 198 -6.15 19.99 2.33
CA GLY A 198 -6.83 21.20 1.83
C GLY A 198 -6.21 21.82 0.58
N ASP A 199 -5.08 21.31 0.09
CA ASP A 199 -4.50 21.73 -1.19
C ASP A 199 -5.36 21.26 -2.39
N ARG A 200 -5.02 21.73 -3.60
CA ARG A 200 -5.71 21.39 -4.85
C ARG A 200 -5.73 19.88 -5.07
N ARG A 201 -6.89 19.35 -5.46
CA ARG A 201 -7.08 17.91 -5.73
C ARG A 201 -6.18 17.39 -6.85
N THR A 202 -5.88 18.24 -7.82
CA THR A 202 -5.02 17.90 -8.97
C THR A 202 -3.53 17.84 -8.61
N ALA A 203 -3.11 18.36 -7.45
CA ALA A 203 -1.70 18.56 -7.13
C ALA A 203 -0.88 17.27 -7.13
N LEU A 204 -1.44 16.15 -6.62
CA LEU A 204 -0.73 14.86 -6.64
C LEU A 204 -0.50 14.36 -8.07
N TRP A 205 -1.52 14.47 -8.93
CA TRP A 205 -1.40 14.10 -10.34
C TRP A 205 -0.38 14.98 -11.06
N GLU A 206 -0.42 16.30 -10.88
CA GLU A 206 0.51 17.24 -11.51
C GLU A 206 1.97 16.92 -11.12
N ARG A 207 2.24 16.70 -9.82
CA ARG A 207 3.58 16.33 -9.32
C ARG A 207 4.04 14.98 -9.86
N PHE A 208 3.13 14.00 -9.97
CA PHE A 208 3.42 12.70 -10.55
C PHE A 208 3.68 12.78 -12.06
N ALA A 209 2.87 13.53 -12.80
CA ALA A 209 2.99 13.71 -14.24
C ALA A 209 4.33 14.38 -14.59
N ASP A 210 4.75 15.38 -13.81
CA ASP A 210 6.08 16.01 -13.96
C ASP A 210 7.21 14.99 -13.78
N ALA A 211 7.19 14.18 -12.70
CA ALA A 211 8.17 13.12 -12.49
C ALA A 211 8.17 12.07 -13.63
N ALA A 212 6.98 11.70 -14.09
CA ALA A 212 6.78 10.74 -15.16
C ALA A 212 7.02 11.33 -16.57
N GLY A 213 7.26 12.64 -16.71
CA GLY A 213 7.34 13.36 -17.99
C GLY A 213 6.09 13.22 -18.86
N ILE A 214 4.92 13.26 -18.23
CA ILE A 214 3.59 13.22 -18.84
C ILE A 214 3.03 14.64 -18.84
N ASP A 215 2.37 15.06 -19.92
CA ASP A 215 1.59 16.30 -19.90
C ASP A 215 0.38 16.12 -18.97
N ALA A 216 0.38 16.85 -17.84
CA ALA A 216 -0.66 16.76 -16.83
C ALA A 216 -2.05 17.11 -17.38
N ALA A 217 -2.15 17.90 -18.45
CA ALA A 217 -3.41 18.31 -19.08
C ALA A 217 -4.13 17.16 -19.81
N LEU A 218 -3.47 16.02 -20.04
CA LEU A 218 -4.07 14.85 -20.69
C LEU A 218 -5.11 14.13 -19.81
N VAL A 219 -5.13 14.42 -18.51
CA VAL A 219 -5.93 13.69 -17.52
C VAL A 219 -6.78 14.67 -16.73
N GLU A 220 -8.07 14.40 -16.67
CA GLU A 220 -9.00 15.13 -15.81
C GLU A 220 -8.85 14.62 -14.37
N ALA A 221 -7.94 15.26 -13.63
CA ALA A 221 -7.59 14.84 -12.27
C ALA A 221 -8.49 15.45 -11.18
N ASP A 222 -9.34 16.44 -11.49
CA ASP A 222 -10.29 17.03 -10.54
C ASP A 222 -11.58 16.19 -10.42
N THR A 223 -11.40 14.88 -10.33
CA THR A 223 -12.51 13.97 -10.06
C THR A 223 -12.68 13.81 -8.55
N PRO A 224 -13.93 13.67 -8.04
CA PRO A 224 -14.12 13.30 -6.65
C PRO A 224 -13.34 12.03 -6.36
N ASP A 225 -12.56 12.02 -5.28
CA ASP A 225 -11.87 10.81 -4.84
C ASP A 225 -12.85 9.64 -4.90
N ARG A 226 -12.57 8.64 -5.74
CA ARG A 226 -13.30 7.37 -5.73
C ARG A 226 -13.31 6.88 -4.29
N ALA A 227 -14.49 7.01 -3.66
CA ALA A 227 -14.78 6.85 -2.24
C ALA A 227 -13.53 6.51 -1.42
N ASN A 228 -12.83 7.54 -0.93
CA ASN A 228 -11.70 7.41 -0.02
C ASN A 228 -12.11 6.47 1.13
N ALA A 229 -11.72 5.19 1.04
CA ALA A 229 -12.31 4.11 1.82
C ALA A 229 -11.90 4.12 3.31
N SER A 230 -11.37 5.23 3.81
CA SER A 230 -11.12 5.42 5.25
C SER A 230 -12.43 5.33 6.02
N LEU A 231 -12.39 4.61 7.14
CA LEU A 231 -13.52 4.47 8.04
C LEU A 231 -13.54 5.63 9.04
N GLY A 232 -14.73 6.01 9.51
CA GLY A 232 -14.86 6.88 10.66
C GLY A 232 -14.43 6.18 11.95
N THR A 233 -14.19 6.95 13.02
CA THR A 233 -13.69 6.45 14.32
C THR A 233 -14.63 5.40 14.90
N LEU A 234 -15.95 5.63 14.84
CA LEU A 234 -16.94 4.64 15.29
C LEU A 234 -16.92 3.37 14.42
N GLN A 235 -16.85 3.51 13.10
CA GLN A 235 -16.85 2.37 12.18
C GLN A 235 -15.60 1.51 12.31
N ILE A 236 -14.42 2.10 12.53
CA ILE A 236 -13.19 1.32 12.73
C ILE A 236 -13.18 0.61 14.09
N ALA A 237 -13.70 1.24 15.15
CA ALA A 237 -13.88 0.60 16.45
C ALA A 237 -14.84 -0.60 16.36
N HIS A 238 -15.95 -0.44 15.63
CA HIS A 238 -16.88 -1.53 15.34
C HIS A 238 -16.23 -2.67 14.55
N LEU A 239 -15.46 -2.35 13.51
CA LEU A 239 -14.77 -3.37 12.71
C LEU A 239 -13.78 -4.18 13.55
N ARG A 240 -13.12 -3.57 14.54
CA ARG A 240 -12.25 -4.29 15.50
C ARG A 240 -13.05 -5.26 16.37
N GLN A 241 -14.19 -4.83 16.92
CA GLN A 241 -15.07 -5.72 17.68
C GLN A 241 -15.63 -6.85 16.81
N LEU A 242 -15.96 -6.55 15.55
CA LEU A 242 -16.39 -7.54 14.57
C LEU A 242 -15.29 -8.55 14.28
N ASN A 243 -14.04 -8.11 14.08
CA ASN A 243 -12.90 -9.02 13.87
C ASN A 243 -12.69 -9.95 15.06
N ALA A 244 -12.78 -9.41 16.29
CA ALA A 244 -12.72 -10.21 17.50
C ALA A 244 -13.87 -11.22 17.59
N ALA A 245 -15.10 -10.82 17.25
CA ALA A 245 -16.26 -11.70 17.24
C ALA A 245 -16.20 -12.75 16.11
N LEU A 246 -15.57 -12.43 14.97
CA LEU A 246 -15.33 -13.38 13.89
C LEU A 246 -14.33 -14.47 14.31
N ASP A 247 -13.35 -14.16 15.15
CA ASP A 247 -12.41 -15.11 15.77
C ASP A 247 -11.82 -16.12 14.76
N GLY A 248 -11.37 -15.63 13.61
CA GLY A 248 -10.77 -16.47 12.56
C GLY A 248 -11.72 -17.50 11.92
N ARG A 249 -13.05 -17.40 12.12
CA ARG A 249 -14.04 -18.32 11.55
C ARG A 249 -14.17 -18.27 10.02
N LEU A 250 -13.48 -17.33 9.37
CA LEU A 250 -13.46 -17.16 7.92
C LEU A 250 -12.05 -17.40 7.38
N GLU A 251 -11.98 -18.22 6.32
CA GLU A 251 -10.76 -18.37 5.51
C GLU A 251 -10.34 -17.02 4.91
N ALA A 252 -9.03 -16.81 4.70
CA ALA A 252 -8.47 -15.49 4.38
C ALA A 252 -9.08 -14.86 3.11
N GLY A 253 -9.26 -15.67 2.06
CA GLY A 253 -9.90 -15.22 0.82
C GLY A 253 -11.38 -14.85 1.00
N VAL A 254 -12.08 -15.55 1.90
CA VAL A 254 -13.49 -15.27 2.23
C VAL A 254 -13.59 -14.01 3.06
N TYR A 255 -12.73 -13.85 4.07
CA TYR A 255 -12.64 -12.63 4.87
C TYR A 255 -12.38 -11.42 3.99
N HIS A 256 -11.40 -11.50 3.08
CA HIS A 256 -11.06 -10.40 2.17
C HIS A 256 -12.26 -10.00 1.30
N ARG A 257 -13.00 -10.97 0.74
CA ARG A 257 -14.16 -10.68 -0.12
C ARG A 257 -15.33 -10.10 0.68
N ILE A 258 -15.70 -10.73 1.78
CA ILE A 258 -16.95 -10.43 2.51
C ILE A 258 -16.72 -9.30 3.52
N VAL A 259 -15.73 -9.43 4.40
CA VAL A 259 -15.51 -8.47 5.48
C VAL A 259 -14.82 -7.22 4.94
N LYS A 260 -13.70 -7.36 4.22
CA LYS A 260 -12.97 -6.19 3.73
C LYS A 260 -13.69 -5.50 2.57
N LYS A 261 -13.92 -6.19 1.46
CA LYS A 261 -14.46 -5.56 0.23
C LYS A 261 -15.93 -5.19 0.33
N GLN A 262 -16.79 -6.11 0.77
CA GLN A 262 -18.23 -5.82 0.84
C GLN A 262 -18.59 -5.02 2.08
N TYR A 263 -18.20 -5.45 3.28
CA TYR A 263 -18.66 -4.81 4.51
C TYR A 263 -17.87 -3.53 4.84
N ALA A 264 -16.55 -3.60 4.99
CA ALA A 264 -15.76 -2.44 5.40
C ALA A 264 -15.70 -1.35 4.31
N GLU A 265 -15.25 -1.70 3.10
CA GLU A 265 -15.12 -0.74 1.99
C GLU A 265 -16.46 -0.43 1.29
N GLY A 266 -17.43 -1.36 1.34
CA GLY A 266 -18.71 -1.20 0.67
C GLY A 266 -19.83 -0.62 1.54
N VAL A 267 -19.92 -1.02 2.81
CA VAL A 267 -20.99 -0.58 3.74
C VAL A 267 -20.48 0.48 4.71
N LEU A 268 -19.45 0.18 5.51
CA LEU A 268 -18.98 1.07 6.58
C LEU A 268 -18.39 2.37 6.02
N ALA A 269 -17.56 2.30 4.97
CA ALA A 269 -16.93 3.47 4.35
C ALA A 269 -17.92 4.45 3.70
N ARG A 270 -19.18 4.05 3.48
CA ARG A 270 -20.24 4.93 2.95
C ARG A 270 -21.01 5.65 4.04
N GLN A 271 -20.84 5.26 5.30
CA GLN A 271 -21.51 5.90 6.43
C GLN A 271 -20.81 7.22 6.79
N PRO A 272 -21.56 8.24 7.21
CA PRO A 272 -20.95 9.45 7.75
C PRO A 272 -20.22 9.13 9.07
N GLY A 273 -19.14 9.86 9.33
CA GLY A 273 -18.38 9.74 10.56
C GLY A 273 -17.12 10.60 10.52
N GLU A 274 -16.72 11.12 11.68
CA GLU A 274 -15.43 11.77 11.84
C GLU A 274 -14.32 10.75 11.66
N ARG A 275 -13.26 11.12 10.95
CA ARG A 275 -12.13 10.22 10.68
C ARG A 275 -11.14 10.28 11.84
N PRO A 276 -10.55 9.14 12.25
CA PRO A 276 -9.55 9.14 13.30
C PRO A 276 -8.33 9.95 12.84
N ARG A 277 -7.82 10.80 13.72
CA ARG A 277 -6.59 11.57 13.52
C ARG A 277 -5.50 11.07 14.46
N THR A 278 -4.25 11.18 14.01
CA THR A 278 -3.10 10.75 14.78
C THR A 278 -2.93 11.66 16.00
N PRO A 279 -2.90 11.14 17.24
CA PRO A 279 -2.85 11.95 18.45
C PRO A 279 -1.65 12.91 18.49
N ALA A 280 -1.87 14.13 19.00
CA ALA A 280 -0.82 15.15 19.15
C ALA A 280 0.44 14.65 19.88
N PRO A 281 0.35 13.86 20.97
CA PRO A 281 1.53 13.36 21.68
C PRO A 281 2.48 12.56 20.79
N LEU A 282 1.99 11.88 19.75
CA LEU A 282 2.81 11.05 18.86
C LEU A 282 3.76 11.88 17.97
N GLY A 283 3.63 13.21 17.97
CA GLY A 283 4.60 14.11 17.36
C GLY A 283 6.03 13.93 17.91
N ASP A 284 6.16 13.47 19.17
CA ASP A 284 7.44 13.14 19.79
C ASP A 284 8.22 12.03 19.07
N VAL A 285 7.51 11.13 18.37
CA VAL A 285 8.08 10.05 17.55
C VAL A 285 8.13 10.44 16.08
N LEU A 286 7.03 10.97 15.53
CA LEU A 286 6.90 11.17 14.09
C LEU A 286 7.71 12.36 13.57
N ALA A 287 7.85 13.44 14.34
CA ALA A 287 8.61 14.60 13.89
C ALA A 287 10.11 14.30 13.78
N PRO A 288 10.77 13.67 14.78
CA PRO A 288 12.17 13.24 14.62
C PRO A 288 12.36 12.22 13.50
N ALA A 289 11.42 11.31 13.29
CA ALA A 289 11.48 10.34 12.19
C ALA A 289 11.39 11.03 10.82
N THR A 290 10.48 12.00 10.68
CA THR A 290 10.34 12.82 9.47
C THR A 290 11.61 13.60 9.19
N ALA A 291 12.19 14.26 10.19
CA ALA A 291 13.46 14.98 10.05
C ALA A 291 14.58 14.08 9.49
N ARG A 292 14.73 12.85 10.01
CA ARG A 292 15.72 11.88 9.51
C ARG A 292 15.49 11.51 8.03
N VAL A 293 14.23 11.33 7.62
CA VAL A 293 13.89 11.06 6.21
C VAL A 293 14.25 12.27 5.34
N LEU A 294 13.87 13.48 5.76
CA LEU A 294 14.15 14.71 5.02
C LEU A 294 15.65 14.96 4.86
N ASP A 295 16.45 14.75 5.90
CA ASP A 295 17.90 14.91 5.83
C ASP A 295 18.54 13.93 4.83
N ARG A 296 18.10 12.66 4.84
CA ARG A 296 18.56 11.65 3.87
C ARG A 296 18.16 12.00 2.44
N VAL A 297 16.92 12.45 2.22
CA VAL A 297 16.43 12.87 0.91
C VAL A 297 17.24 14.05 0.38
N ARG A 298 17.48 15.08 1.21
CA ARG A 298 18.28 16.26 0.84
C ARG A 298 19.73 15.90 0.52
N ALA A 299 20.32 14.98 1.28
CA ALA A 299 21.70 14.54 1.06
C ALA A 299 21.87 13.67 -0.22
N ALA A 300 20.84 12.92 -0.60
CA ALA A 300 20.91 11.98 -1.73
C ALA A 300 20.73 12.63 -3.11
N GLY A 301 20.22 13.87 -3.18
CA GLY A 301 20.14 14.64 -4.44
C GLY A 301 19.09 14.14 -5.45
N HIS A 302 18.07 13.40 -4.99
CA HIS A 302 16.95 12.97 -5.83
C HIS A 302 16.12 14.16 -6.33
N PRO A 303 15.58 14.12 -7.57
CA PRO A 303 14.55 15.06 -7.98
C PRO A 303 13.33 14.98 -7.07
N VAL A 304 12.89 16.13 -6.55
CA VAL A 304 11.73 16.25 -5.67
C VAL A 304 10.62 17.03 -6.38
N HIS A 305 9.42 16.46 -6.39
CA HIS A 305 8.23 17.05 -6.99
C HIS A 305 7.21 17.36 -5.89
N GLY A 306 7.09 18.65 -5.55
CA GLY A 306 6.31 19.15 -4.41
C GLY A 306 7.19 19.76 -3.32
N ASP A 307 6.57 20.29 -2.26
CA ASP A 307 7.29 20.85 -1.12
C ASP A 307 7.57 19.76 -0.08
N LEU A 308 8.83 19.64 0.36
CA LEU A 308 9.19 18.73 1.44
C LEU A 308 8.53 19.09 2.78
N ALA A 309 8.12 20.35 2.97
CA ALA A 309 7.35 20.77 4.14
C ALA A 309 5.96 20.08 4.21
N ASP A 310 5.41 19.60 3.08
CA ASP A 310 4.16 18.82 3.06
C ASP A 310 4.31 17.44 3.73
N LEU A 311 5.54 17.01 4.05
CA LEU A 311 5.82 15.78 4.80
C LEU A 311 5.80 15.97 6.32
N GLU A 312 5.71 17.19 6.82
CA GLU A 312 5.57 17.45 8.25
C GLU A 312 4.33 16.72 8.81
N PRO A 313 4.45 15.98 9.94
CA PRO A 313 3.34 15.17 10.45
C PRO A 313 2.08 15.98 10.70
N VAL A 314 0.98 15.60 10.03
CA VAL A 314 -0.33 16.16 10.33
C VAL A 314 -0.95 15.39 11.49
N LEU A 315 -1.07 16.06 12.63
CA LEU A 315 -1.57 15.51 13.88
C LEU A 315 -2.94 16.10 14.24
N ALA A 316 -3.61 15.46 15.19
CA ALA A 316 -4.79 15.97 15.84
C ALA A 316 -4.45 17.28 16.61
N GLY A 317 -5.39 18.22 16.61
CA GLY A 317 -5.31 19.43 17.42
C GLY A 317 -5.48 19.14 18.92
N PRO A 318 -5.12 20.09 19.81
CA PRO A 318 -5.34 19.95 21.24
C PRO A 318 -6.83 19.74 21.58
N GLY A 319 -7.13 18.72 22.39
CA GLY A 319 -8.50 18.41 22.84
C GLY A 319 -9.36 17.65 21.83
N GLU A 320 -8.82 17.29 20.68
CA GLU A 320 -9.49 16.37 19.77
C GLU A 320 -9.45 14.93 20.28
N PRO A 321 -10.51 14.14 20.05
CA PRO A 321 -10.64 12.81 20.64
C PRO A 321 -9.59 11.83 20.11
N HIS A 322 -9.13 10.95 20.99
CA HIS A 322 -8.23 9.86 20.62
C HIS A 322 -8.95 8.87 19.67
N PRO A 323 -8.26 8.21 18.72
CA PRO A 323 -8.87 7.21 17.83
C PRO A 323 -9.59 6.03 18.50
N ASP A 324 -9.30 5.78 19.78
CA ASP A 324 -9.96 4.75 20.60
C ASP A 324 -11.12 5.31 21.46
N GLU A 325 -11.29 6.63 21.52
CA GLU A 325 -12.39 7.28 22.24
C GLU A 325 -13.64 7.30 21.37
N VAL A 326 -14.57 6.41 21.69
CA VAL A 326 -15.86 6.27 21.00
C VAL A 326 -16.99 6.13 22.01
N ASP A 327 -18.17 6.64 21.66
CA ASP A 327 -19.36 6.48 22.50
C ASP A 327 -19.73 4.99 22.61
N ALA A 328 -19.72 4.47 23.84
CA ALA A 328 -19.91 3.05 24.11
C ALA A 328 -21.31 2.56 23.74
N ALA A 329 -22.34 3.39 23.91
CA ALA A 329 -23.72 3.03 23.58
C ALA A 329 -23.91 2.96 22.06
N ALA A 330 -23.39 3.94 21.31
CA ALA A 330 -23.39 3.95 19.85
C ALA A 330 -22.61 2.76 19.27
N LEU A 331 -21.46 2.42 19.86
CA LEU A 331 -20.67 1.27 19.45
C LEU A 331 -21.43 -0.05 19.72
N ALA A 332 -22.00 -0.21 20.91
CA ALA A 332 -22.78 -1.40 21.26
C ALA A 332 -24.01 -1.58 20.33
N ALA A 333 -24.65 -0.49 19.91
CA ALA A 333 -25.80 -0.52 19.01
C ALA A 333 -25.48 -1.06 17.61
N LEU A 334 -24.21 -1.06 17.18
CA LEU A 334 -23.80 -1.63 15.89
C LEU A 334 -23.75 -3.17 15.88
N ASP A 335 -23.85 -3.80 17.05
CA ASP A 335 -24.01 -5.26 17.22
C ASP A 335 -22.97 -6.08 16.45
N ALA A 336 -21.68 -5.90 16.79
CA ALA A 336 -20.58 -6.63 16.17
C ALA A 336 -20.78 -8.15 16.18
N ALA A 337 -21.32 -8.71 17.27
CA ALA A 337 -21.58 -10.15 17.39
C ALA A 337 -22.65 -10.63 16.40
N GLY A 338 -23.80 -9.95 16.33
CA GLY A 338 -24.84 -10.32 15.36
C GLY A 338 -24.44 -10.05 13.91
N VAL A 339 -23.64 -9.01 13.64
CA VAL A 339 -23.02 -8.81 12.32
C VAL A 339 -22.10 -9.99 11.97
N ALA A 340 -21.25 -10.44 12.91
CA ALA A 340 -20.36 -11.58 12.69
C ALA A 340 -21.14 -12.84 12.29
N GLU A 341 -22.22 -13.17 13.01
CA GLU A 341 -23.07 -14.32 12.68
C GLU A 341 -23.69 -14.20 11.28
N ARG A 342 -24.14 -13.01 10.88
CA ARG A 342 -24.70 -12.78 9.54
C ARG A 342 -23.65 -13.00 8.44
N LEU A 343 -22.44 -12.46 8.60
CA LEU A 343 -21.36 -12.60 7.62
C LEU A 343 -20.86 -14.06 7.53
N VAL A 344 -20.81 -14.79 8.65
CA VAL A 344 -20.50 -16.22 8.65
C VAL A 344 -21.59 -17.04 7.96
N ALA A 345 -22.87 -16.73 8.19
CA ALA A 345 -23.98 -17.39 7.52
C ALA A 345 -24.01 -17.10 6.01
N GLU A 346 -23.63 -15.88 5.60
CA GLU A 346 -23.43 -15.52 4.20
C GLU A 346 -22.28 -16.32 3.57
N ALA A 347 -21.11 -16.34 4.21
CA ALA A 347 -19.95 -17.12 3.75
C ALA A 347 -20.26 -18.61 3.51
N ARG A 348 -21.10 -19.20 4.37
CA ARG A 348 -21.55 -20.60 4.23
C ARG A 348 -22.48 -20.80 3.04
N ARG A 349 -23.31 -19.81 2.70
CA ARG A 349 -24.22 -19.85 1.54
C ARG A 349 -23.50 -19.64 0.21
N ASP A 350 -22.46 -18.81 0.21
CA ASP A 350 -21.61 -18.50 -0.95
C ASP A 350 -20.61 -19.61 -1.30
N THR A 351 -20.48 -20.64 -0.46
CA THR A 351 -19.62 -21.79 -0.75
C THR A 351 -20.41 -22.78 -1.62
N PRO A 352 -20.05 -23.00 -2.91
CA PRO A 352 -20.73 -24.00 -3.73
C PRO A 352 -20.63 -25.38 -3.05
N PRO A 353 -21.66 -26.24 -3.15
CA PRO A 353 -21.62 -27.56 -2.52
C PRO A 353 -20.38 -28.30 -3.03
N ARG A 354 -19.47 -28.64 -2.11
CA ARG A 354 -18.30 -29.46 -2.41
C ARG A 354 -18.78 -30.71 -3.15
N LYS A 355 -18.45 -30.83 -4.45
CA LYS A 355 -18.47 -32.14 -5.11
C LYS A 355 -17.64 -33.06 -4.23
N ARG A 356 -18.26 -34.13 -3.74
CA ARG A 356 -17.60 -35.23 -3.05
C ARG A 356 -16.52 -35.81 -3.96
N LEU A 357 -15.31 -35.26 -3.91
CA LEU A 357 -14.12 -35.97 -4.34
C LEU A 357 -13.78 -36.94 -3.21
N GLY A 358 -13.92 -38.22 -3.53
CA GLY A 358 -13.85 -39.33 -2.59
C GLY A 358 -12.51 -39.43 -1.88
N ARG A 359 -12.57 -40.13 -0.74
CA ARG A 359 -11.44 -40.73 0.00
C ARG A 359 -10.24 -41.04 -0.90
N VAL A 360 -9.16 -40.27 -0.78
CA VAL A 360 -7.77 -40.74 -0.73
C VAL A 360 -6.96 -39.67 0.00
N GLY A 361 -6.19 -40.04 1.03
CA GLY A 361 -5.16 -39.17 1.60
C GLY A 361 -5.22 -38.91 3.11
N ALA A 362 -5.64 -39.88 3.92
CA ALA A 362 -5.26 -39.89 5.34
C ALA A 362 -3.75 -40.14 5.45
N ARG A 363 -2.94 -39.09 5.57
CA ARG A 363 -1.63 -39.06 6.25
C ARG A 363 -1.00 -37.67 6.08
N LEU A 364 -0.97 -36.91 7.17
CA LEU A 364 0.07 -35.94 7.59
C LEU A 364 -0.55 -34.97 8.61
N ALA A 365 -1.09 -35.53 9.70
CA ALA A 365 -1.33 -34.82 10.94
C ALA A 365 -0.29 -35.33 11.93
N GLY A 366 0.76 -34.53 12.14
CA GLY A 366 1.85 -34.87 13.05
C GLY A 366 3.12 -34.19 12.61
N LEU A 367 3.32 -32.95 13.07
CA LEU A 367 4.61 -32.33 13.45
C LEU A 367 4.46 -30.80 13.52
N ARG A 368 3.83 -30.31 14.60
CA ARG A 368 4.14 -28.99 15.19
C ARG A 368 4.04 -29.13 16.71
N LYS A 369 5.14 -29.51 17.35
CA LYS A 369 5.45 -29.16 18.75
C LYS A 369 6.73 -28.35 18.75
N ALA A 370 6.67 -27.21 19.43
CA ALA A 370 7.72 -26.20 19.55
C ALA A 370 9.01 -26.72 20.20
N PRO A 371 10.18 -26.11 19.93
CA PRO A 371 11.37 -26.36 20.72
C PRO A 371 11.39 -25.44 21.96
N ARG A 372 11.48 -26.07 23.15
CA ARG A 372 11.96 -25.43 24.37
C ARG A 372 13.49 -25.37 24.32
N ARG A 373 14.04 -24.22 24.71
CA ARG A 373 15.46 -23.99 25.00
C ARG A 373 15.93 -24.89 26.13
N ASP A 374 17.14 -25.42 26.02
CA ASP A 374 18.03 -25.63 27.16
C ASP A 374 19.47 -25.26 26.77
N ARG A 375 20.17 -24.65 27.73
CA ARG A 375 21.56 -24.17 27.66
C ARG A 375 22.55 -25.35 27.76
N PRO A 376 23.80 -25.20 27.30
CA PRO A 376 24.83 -26.21 27.46
C PRO A 376 25.60 -26.03 28.77
N ASP A 377 25.99 -27.16 29.37
CA ASP A 377 27.20 -27.28 30.16
C ASP A 377 28.09 -28.37 29.52
N ALA A 378 29.38 -28.04 29.43
CA ALA A 378 30.54 -28.80 28.94
C ALA A 378 30.72 -28.96 27.42
#